data_AF-A0A453PGE7-F1
#
_entry.id   AF-A0A453PGE7-F1
#
_cell.length_a   1.000
_cell.length_b   1.000
_cell.length_c   1.000
_cell.angle_alpha   90.00
_cell.angle_beta   90.00
_cell.angle_gamma   90.00
#
_symmetry.space_group_name_H-M   'P 1'
#
loop_
_entity.id
_entity.type
_entity.pdbx_description
1 polymer ?
#
loop_
_entity_poly.entity_id
_entity_poly.type
_entity_poly.pdbx_seq_one_letter_code
_entity_poly.pdbx_strand_id
1 'polypeptide(L)'
;KGVRYGCPLEDVITGLQIQCHGWRSVYYNPARKGFLGKAPTSLGQILVQHKRWSEGFLQMSLSNYSPFLLGHGKIKLGLQMGYSVCGFWALNSFPTFYYVIIPSLCFLSGVSVFPEITSPWCIPFIYVVVASYSWSLMESLQCGDTAVEWWNAQRMWLMRRTTSYLLAAIDTIGGMLGVSESGFELTVKVDESQALERYKKGKMEFGPISGMFVIITTIALFNLVCLVLGLGRVLLRGGAEGLGPLFLQAVLCVAIVVINAPVYEALFIRRDSGGLPYFVTLVSLCFVSSLCLQAI
;
A
#
# COMPACT_ATOMS: atom_id res chain seq x y z
N LYS A 1 -20.59 3.94 29.69
CA LYS A 1 -19.94 5.27 29.66
C LYS A 1 -18.43 5.04 29.80
N GLY A 2 -17.60 5.76 29.06
CA GLY A 2 -16.15 5.57 29.05
C GLY A 2 -15.61 5.04 27.72
N VAL A 3 -14.29 4.93 27.63
CA VAL A 3 -13.56 4.39 26.48
C VAL A 3 -13.93 2.91 26.29
N ARG A 4 -14.06 2.49 25.02
CA ARG A 4 -14.31 1.10 24.65
C ARG A 4 -13.01 0.35 24.45
N TYR A 5 -12.94 -0.86 24.99
CA TYR A 5 -11.78 -1.74 24.88
C TYR A 5 -12.09 -2.94 23.98
N GLY A 6 -11.04 -3.68 23.60
CA GLY A 6 -11.17 -4.91 22.80
C GLY A 6 -11.03 -4.71 21.29
N CYS A 7 -10.58 -3.54 20.84
CA CYS A 7 -10.18 -3.28 19.46
C CYS A 7 -9.03 -2.27 19.46
N PRO A 8 -8.00 -2.40 18.59
CA PRO A 8 -6.91 -1.42 18.46
C PRO A 8 -7.33 -0.01 18.02
N LEU A 9 -8.62 0.19 17.69
CA LEU A 9 -9.23 1.48 17.34
C LEU A 9 -10.23 1.92 18.42
N GLU A 10 -9.83 1.88 19.69
CA GLU A 10 -10.67 2.28 20.83
C GLU A 10 -11.27 3.68 20.66
N ASP A 11 -10.52 4.59 20.06
CA ASP A 11 -10.88 5.98 19.79
C ASP A 11 -12.03 6.08 18.78
N VAL A 12 -11.92 5.36 17.66
CA VAL A 12 -12.93 5.35 16.59
C VAL A 12 -14.23 4.72 17.07
N ILE A 13 -14.18 3.55 17.71
CA ILE A 13 -15.40 2.84 18.17
C ILE A 13 -16.08 3.62 19.30
N THR A 14 -15.32 4.29 20.16
CA THR A 14 -15.86 5.16 21.22
C THR A 14 -16.58 6.35 20.58
N GLY A 15 -15.96 6.99 19.59
CA GLY A 15 -16.56 8.09 18.84
C GLY A 15 -17.85 7.69 18.12
N LEU A 16 -17.85 6.56 17.40
CA LEU A 16 -19.04 6.01 16.73
C LEU A 16 -20.18 5.82 17.73
N GLN A 17 -19.89 5.20 18.88
CA GLN A 17 -20.92 4.97 19.87
C GLN A 17 -21.46 6.26 20.48
N ILE A 18 -20.60 7.25 20.76
CA ILE A 18 -21.04 8.57 21.23
C ILE A 18 -22.04 9.18 20.23
N GLN A 19 -21.73 9.14 18.95
CA GLN A 19 -22.64 9.65 17.91
C GLN A 19 -23.94 8.83 17.80
N CYS A 20 -23.90 7.52 17.99
CA CYS A 20 -25.10 6.69 18.09
C CYS A 20 -26.02 7.04 19.29
N HIS A 21 -25.54 7.79 20.28
CA HIS A 21 -26.35 8.34 21.37
C HIS A 21 -26.88 9.75 21.06
N GLY A 22 -26.78 10.22 19.82
CA GLY A 22 -27.32 11.50 19.36
C GLY A 22 -26.35 12.69 19.47
N TRP A 23 -25.12 12.48 19.93
CA TRP A 23 -24.10 13.52 19.97
C TRP A 23 -23.63 13.89 18.55
N ARG A 24 -23.26 15.17 18.37
CA ARG A 24 -22.72 15.68 17.12
C ARG A 24 -21.26 16.09 17.30
N SER A 25 -20.42 15.76 16.34
CA SER A 25 -19.03 16.20 16.28
C SER A 25 -18.91 17.53 15.53
N VAL A 26 -17.86 18.30 15.87
CA VAL A 26 -17.50 19.54 15.18
C VAL A 26 -16.04 19.43 14.77
N TYR A 27 -15.75 19.72 13.51
CA TYR A 27 -14.38 19.84 13.00
C TYR A 27 -14.03 21.33 12.88
N TYR A 28 -12.96 21.75 13.56
CA TYR A 28 -12.49 23.13 13.53
C TYR A 28 -11.01 23.17 13.14
N ASN A 29 -10.69 23.87 12.06
CA ASN A 29 -9.33 23.98 11.50
C ASN A 29 -8.87 25.45 11.52
N PRO A 30 -8.37 25.97 12.66
CA PRO A 30 -7.87 27.34 12.75
C PRO A 30 -6.57 27.54 11.97
N ALA A 31 -6.30 28.78 11.55
CA ALA A 31 -5.07 29.13 10.84
C ALA A 31 -3.81 28.79 11.65
N ARG A 32 -3.80 29.10 12.95
CA ARG A 32 -2.77 28.63 13.87
C ARG A 32 -3.10 27.19 14.31
N LYS A 33 -2.17 26.26 14.06
CA LYS A 33 -2.33 24.87 14.49
C LYS A 33 -2.45 24.79 16.01
N GLY A 34 -3.58 24.24 16.48
CA GLY A 34 -3.84 24.06 17.92
C GLY A 34 -3.08 22.90 18.55
N PHE A 35 -2.64 21.94 17.73
CA PHE A 35 -1.89 20.76 18.17
C PHE A 35 -0.70 20.52 17.23
N LEU A 36 0.45 20.17 17.80
CA LEU A 36 1.65 19.75 17.08
C LEU A 36 1.99 18.32 17.48
N GLY A 37 2.15 17.45 16.48
CA GLY A 37 2.50 16.05 16.69
C GLY A 37 3.87 15.71 16.12
N LYS A 38 4.47 14.63 16.60
CA LYS A 38 5.68 14.04 16.02
C LYS A 38 5.31 12.93 15.04
N ALA A 39 5.50 13.20 13.75
CA ALA A 39 5.30 12.23 12.68
C ALA A 39 6.43 11.17 12.68
N PRO A 40 6.16 9.94 12.25
CA PRO A 40 7.21 8.96 11.98
C PRO A 40 8.15 9.48 10.88
N THR A 41 9.45 9.23 11.05
CA THR A 41 10.49 9.65 10.09
C THR A 41 11.02 8.48 9.27
N SER A 42 10.68 7.24 9.61
CA SER A 42 11.09 6.04 8.87
C SER A 42 9.93 5.25 8.28
N LEU A 43 10.22 4.56 7.17
CA LEU A 43 9.23 3.72 6.48
C LEU A 43 8.71 2.63 7.41
N GLY A 44 9.60 1.96 8.16
CA GLY A 44 9.23 0.88 9.07
C GLY A 44 8.20 1.34 10.12
N GLN A 45 8.41 2.52 10.72
CA GLN A 45 7.46 3.07 11.69
C GLN A 45 6.08 3.35 11.05
N ILE A 46 6.07 3.91 9.84
CA ILE A 46 4.81 4.19 9.11
C ILE A 46 4.07 2.88 8.79
N LEU A 47 4.79 1.84 8.36
CA LEU A 47 4.19 0.56 7.99
C LEU A 47 3.62 -0.19 9.20
N VAL A 48 4.30 -0.19 10.35
CA VAL A 48 3.78 -0.77 11.60
C VAL A 48 2.53 -0.01 12.06
N GLN A 49 2.57 1.33 12.01
CA GLN A 49 1.41 2.15 12.36
C GLN A 49 0.20 1.84 11.45
N HIS A 50 0.43 1.71 10.14
CA HIS A 50 -0.64 1.35 9.20
C HIS A 50 -1.13 -0.10 9.36
N LYS A 51 -0.27 -1.03 9.78
CA LYS A 51 -0.69 -2.41 10.09
C LYS A 51 -1.75 -2.38 11.20
N ARG A 52 -1.46 -1.70 12.31
CA ARG A 52 -2.36 -1.54 13.45
C ARG A 52 -3.70 -0.90 13.08
N TRP A 53 -3.66 0.19 12.31
CA TRP A 53 -4.87 0.85 11.85
C TRP A 53 -5.74 -0.08 11.00
N SER A 54 -5.13 -0.74 10.01
CA SER A 54 -5.86 -1.64 9.11
C SER A 54 -6.42 -2.86 9.82
N GLU A 55 -5.71 -3.41 10.80
CA GLU A 55 -6.19 -4.50 11.65
C GLU A 55 -7.41 -4.07 12.45
N GLY A 56 -7.33 -2.95 13.17
CA GLY A 56 -8.45 -2.45 13.96
C GLY A 56 -9.64 -2.06 13.08
N PHE A 57 -9.44 -1.51 11.89
CA PHE A 57 -10.54 -1.18 10.97
C PHE A 57 -11.23 -2.44 10.46
N LEU A 58 -10.47 -3.48 10.11
CA LEU A 58 -11.04 -4.74 9.66
C LEU A 58 -11.78 -5.45 10.80
N GLN A 59 -11.21 -5.49 12.01
CA GLN A 59 -11.88 -6.00 13.21
C GLN A 59 -13.18 -5.24 13.53
N MET A 60 -13.16 -3.90 13.44
CA MET A 60 -14.36 -3.08 13.62
C MET A 60 -15.43 -3.45 12.60
N SER A 61 -15.06 -3.59 11.32
CA SER A 61 -16.01 -3.93 10.25
C SER A 61 -16.58 -5.34 10.35
N LEU A 62 -15.81 -6.30 10.88
CA LEU A 62 -16.21 -7.71 11.00
C LEU A 62 -16.82 -8.08 12.37
N SER A 63 -16.97 -7.11 13.28
CA SER A 63 -17.55 -7.33 14.61
C SER A 63 -18.90 -6.62 14.78
N ASN A 64 -19.49 -6.76 15.97
CA ASN A 64 -20.70 -6.02 16.37
C ASN A 64 -20.49 -4.49 16.42
N TYR A 65 -19.25 -4.02 16.31
CA TYR A 65 -18.91 -2.60 16.18
C TYR A 65 -19.01 -2.07 14.74
N SER A 66 -19.43 -2.91 13.77
CA SER A 66 -19.61 -2.49 12.38
C SER A 66 -20.50 -1.24 12.30
N PRO A 67 -20.10 -0.17 11.60
CA PRO A 67 -20.87 1.08 11.53
C PRO A 67 -22.29 0.88 11.02
N PHE A 68 -22.49 -0.06 10.08
CA PHE A 68 -23.81 -0.39 9.54
C PHE A 68 -24.68 -1.19 10.50
N LEU A 69 -24.10 -1.97 11.42
CA LEU A 69 -24.86 -2.68 12.45
C LEU A 69 -25.15 -1.77 13.64
N LEU A 70 -24.10 -1.16 14.21
CA LEU A 70 -24.22 -0.35 15.41
C LEU A 70 -24.97 0.96 15.16
N GLY A 71 -24.76 1.56 13.98
CA GLY A 71 -25.35 2.83 13.56
C GLY A 71 -26.71 2.74 12.90
N HIS A 72 -27.21 1.52 12.60
CA HIS A 72 -28.52 1.34 11.97
C HIS A 72 -29.63 1.99 12.79
N GLY A 73 -30.42 2.85 12.15
CA GLY A 73 -31.52 3.59 12.80
C GLY A 73 -31.08 4.64 13.83
N LYS A 74 -29.78 4.80 14.11
CA LYS A 74 -29.24 5.74 15.13
C LYS A 74 -28.50 6.93 14.53
N ILE A 75 -27.77 6.70 13.44
CA ILE A 75 -27.03 7.74 12.70
C ILE A 75 -27.35 7.69 11.21
N LYS A 76 -27.15 8.81 10.51
CA LYS A 76 -27.41 8.93 9.07
C LYS A 76 -26.53 7.98 8.26
N LEU A 77 -27.05 7.46 7.15
CA LEU A 77 -26.33 6.53 6.27
C LEU A 77 -24.97 7.08 5.80
N GLY A 78 -24.90 8.36 5.39
CA GLY A 78 -23.64 8.97 4.98
C GLY A 78 -22.56 8.96 6.07
N LEU A 79 -22.96 9.06 7.34
CA LEU A 79 -22.03 8.96 8.47
C LEU A 79 -21.58 7.50 8.69
N GLN A 80 -22.50 6.53 8.54
CA GLN A 80 -22.15 5.10 8.57
C GLN A 80 -21.12 4.76 7.48
N MET A 81 -21.32 5.28 6.26
CA MET A 81 -20.36 5.16 5.16
C MET A 81 -19.02 5.81 5.50
N GLY A 82 -19.02 7.02 6.09
CA GLY A 82 -17.80 7.71 6.54
C GLY A 82 -16.97 6.90 7.53
N TYR A 83 -17.61 6.28 8.51
CA TYR A 83 -16.93 5.36 9.45
C TYR A 83 -16.44 4.06 8.79
N SER A 84 -16.95 3.71 7.61
CA SER A 84 -16.64 2.45 6.93
C SER A 84 -15.58 2.58 5.84
N VAL A 85 -15.15 3.80 5.50
CA VAL A 85 -14.16 4.08 4.42
C VAL A 85 -12.88 3.23 4.58
N CYS A 86 -12.44 3.05 5.82
CA CYS A 86 -11.20 2.33 6.13
C CYS A 86 -11.40 0.84 6.41
N GLY A 87 -12.64 0.37 6.54
CA GLY A 87 -12.99 -0.96 7.02
C GLY A 87 -12.35 -2.11 6.25
N PHE A 88 -12.25 -1.95 4.92
CA PHE A 88 -11.69 -2.97 4.03
C PHE A 88 -10.32 -2.59 3.45
N TRP A 89 -9.58 -1.68 4.09
CA TRP A 89 -8.19 -1.39 3.71
C TRP A 89 -7.33 -2.66 3.68
N ALA A 90 -7.40 -3.47 4.75
CA ALA A 90 -6.65 -4.72 4.84
C ALA A 90 -6.94 -5.67 3.66
N LEU A 91 -8.22 -5.89 3.31
CA LEU A 91 -8.60 -6.80 2.22
C LEU A 91 -8.24 -6.29 0.82
N ASN A 92 -8.03 -4.98 0.63
CA ASN A 92 -7.53 -4.43 -0.63
C ASN A 92 -6.10 -4.87 -0.97
N SER A 93 -5.39 -5.52 -0.04
CA SER A 93 -4.07 -6.12 -0.31
C SER A 93 -4.15 -7.22 -1.37
N PHE A 94 -5.12 -8.14 -1.29
CA PHE A 94 -5.28 -9.26 -2.23
C PHE A 94 -5.40 -8.84 -3.71
N PRO A 95 -6.32 -7.94 -4.11
CA PRO A 95 -6.37 -7.48 -5.50
C PRO A 95 -5.10 -6.72 -5.88
N THR A 96 -4.47 -6.00 -4.95
CA THR A 96 -3.18 -5.33 -5.24
C THR A 96 -2.09 -6.35 -5.57
N PHE A 97 -2.00 -7.45 -4.83
CA PHE A 97 -1.08 -8.54 -5.12
C PHE A 97 -1.30 -9.15 -6.50
N TYR A 98 -2.56 -9.33 -6.90
CA TYR A 98 -2.88 -9.77 -8.25
C TYR A 98 -2.27 -8.85 -9.31
N TYR A 99 -2.49 -7.53 -9.19
CA TYR A 99 -2.01 -6.55 -10.18
C TYR A 99 -0.49 -6.36 -10.20
N VAL A 100 0.22 -6.63 -9.10
CA VAL A 100 1.69 -6.46 -9.06
C VAL A 100 2.47 -7.73 -9.37
N ILE A 101 1.79 -8.89 -9.39
CA ILE A 101 2.41 -10.18 -9.72
C ILE A 101 1.97 -10.66 -11.09
N ILE A 102 0.65 -10.83 -11.30
CA ILE A 102 0.12 -11.57 -12.46
C ILE A 102 0.45 -10.88 -13.79
N PRO A 103 0.18 -9.58 -13.99
CA PRO A 103 0.53 -8.91 -15.24
C PRO A 103 2.01 -8.96 -15.58
N SER A 104 2.89 -8.80 -14.58
CA SER A 104 4.34 -8.83 -14.78
C SER A 104 4.83 -10.25 -15.10
N LEU A 105 4.26 -11.27 -14.45
CA LEU A 105 4.52 -12.67 -14.76
C LEU A 105 4.04 -13.01 -16.19
N CYS A 106 2.83 -12.58 -16.55
CA CYS A 106 2.28 -12.78 -17.88
C CYS A 106 3.06 -12.01 -18.96
N PHE A 107 3.62 -10.85 -18.63
CA PHE A 107 4.57 -10.15 -19.52
C PHE A 107 5.83 -10.99 -19.78
N LEU A 108 6.42 -11.58 -18.73
CA LEU A 108 7.56 -12.49 -18.85
C LEU A 108 7.23 -13.75 -19.68
N SER A 109 6.12 -14.42 -19.35
CA SER A 109 5.62 -15.60 -20.08
C SER A 109 4.98 -15.24 -21.42
N GLY A 110 4.93 -13.96 -21.77
CA GLY A 110 4.26 -13.35 -22.93
C GLY A 110 2.89 -13.93 -23.25
N VAL A 111 2.12 -14.15 -22.19
CA VAL A 111 0.68 -14.40 -22.24
C VAL A 111 0.01 -13.04 -22.11
N SER A 112 -0.97 -12.73 -22.95
CA SER A 112 -1.69 -11.46 -22.85
C SER A 112 -2.87 -11.59 -21.89
N VAL A 113 -2.97 -10.67 -20.93
CA VAL A 113 -4.09 -10.59 -19.95
C VAL A 113 -5.02 -9.41 -20.26
N PHE A 114 -4.56 -8.43 -21.04
CA PHE A 114 -5.31 -7.24 -21.40
C PHE A 114 -5.65 -7.24 -22.90
N PRO A 115 -6.70 -6.52 -23.33
CA PRO A 115 -6.97 -6.33 -24.74
C PRO A 115 -5.77 -5.70 -25.46
N GLU A 116 -5.57 -6.08 -26.73
CA GLU A 116 -4.55 -5.46 -27.57
C GLU A 116 -4.80 -3.95 -27.73
N ILE A 117 -3.73 -3.18 -27.90
CA ILE A 117 -3.82 -1.72 -28.02
C ILE A 117 -4.59 -1.26 -29.29
N THR A 118 -4.66 -2.11 -30.31
CA THR A 118 -5.41 -1.90 -31.55
C THR A 118 -6.91 -2.20 -31.38
N SER A 119 -7.28 -2.91 -30.31
CA SER A 119 -8.65 -3.32 -30.04
C SER A 119 -9.43 -2.18 -29.37
N PRO A 120 -10.66 -1.85 -29.84
CA PRO A 120 -11.52 -0.88 -29.15
C PRO A 120 -11.77 -1.20 -27.67
N TRP A 121 -11.64 -2.48 -27.29
CA TRP A 121 -11.77 -2.94 -25.91
C TRP A 121 -10.66 -2.43 -24.97
N CYS A 122 -9.56 -1.86 -25.48
CA CYS A 122 -8.55 -1.21 -24.64
C CYS A 122 -9.00 0.16 -24.12
N ILE A 123 -9.96 0.81 -24.78
CA ILE A 123 -10.39 2.19 -24.49
C ILE A 123 -10.89 2.34 -23.04
N PRO A 124 -11.77 1.47 -22.50
CA PRO A 124 -12.22 1.58 -21.11
C PRO A 124 -11.08 1.48 -20.10
N PHE A 125 -10.08 0.63 -20.35
CA PHE A 125 -8.92 0.48 -19.46
C PHE A 125 -8.07 1.74 -19.43
N ILE A 126 -7.76 2.30 -20.60
CA ILE A 126 -7.00 3.55 -20.70
C ILE A 126 -7.78 4.70 -20.06
N TYR A 127 -9.08 4.81 -20.34
CA TYR A 127 -9.93 5.84 -19.76
C TYR A 127 -9.93 5.79 -18.23
N VAL A 128 -10.18 4.61 -17.63
CA VAL A 128 -10.23 4.47 -16.17
C VAL A 128 -8.88 4.82 -15.54
N VAL A 129 -7.76 4.35 -16.12
CA VAL A 129 -6.43 4.67 -15.60
C VAL A 129 -6.16 6.16 -15.69
N VAL A 130 -6.31 6.76 -16.86
CA VAL A 130 -6.01 8.18 -17.08
C VAL A 130 -6.92 9.06 -16.22
N ALA A 131 -8.23 8.81 -16.21
CA ALA A 131 -9.19 9.58 -15.42
C ALA A 131 -8.90 9.47 -13.91
N SER A 132 -8.64 8.27 -13.40
CA SER A 132 -8.41 8.07 -11.96
C SER A 132 -7.15 8.77 -11.46
N TYR A 133 -6.04 8.62 -12.18
CA TYR A 133 -4.78 9.26 -11.77
C TYR A 133 -4.77 10.77 -12.02
N SER A 134 -5.41 11.25 -13.10
CA SER A 134 -5.56 12.69 -13.36
C SER A 134 -6.42 13.35 -12.28
N TRP A 135 -7.53 12.71 -11.90
CA TRP A 135 -8.40 13.21 -10.83
C TRP A 135 -7.69 13.20 -9.48
N SER A 136 -6.99 12.11 -9.14
CA SER A 136 -6.22 12.01 -7.90
C SER A 136 -5.13 13.09 -7.81
N LEU A 137 -4.44 13.37 -8.92
CA LEU A 137 -3.45 14.45 -8.96
C LEU A 137 -4.11 15.81 -8.78
N MET A 138 -5.21 16.08 -9.51
CA MET A 138 -5.94 17.34 -9.40
C MET A 138 -6.43 17.61 -7.97
N GLU A 139 -6.99 16.60 -7.30
CA GLU A 139 -7.44 16.70 -5.91
C GLU A 139 -6.29 17.01 -4.95
N SER A 140 -5.14 16.33 -5.12
CA SER A 140 -3.95 16.57 -4.30
C SER A 140 -3.42 18.00 -4.47
N LEU A 141 -3.36 18.51 -5.70
CA LEU A 141 -2.98 19.90 -5.98
C LEU A 141 -3.97 20.91 -5.39
N GLN A 142 -5.28 20.63 -5.45
CA GLN A 142 -6.31 21.48 -4.82
C GLN A 142 -6.22 21.50 -3.29
N CYS A 143 -5.75 20.41 -2.69
CA CYS A 143 -5.46 20.31 -1.26
C CYS A 143 -4.15 21.02 -0.85
N GLY A 144 -3.37 21.53 -1.82
CA GLY A 144 -2.12 22.26 -1.57
C GLY A 144 -0.86 21.39 -1.58
N ASP A 145 -0.98 20.12 -1.96
CA ASP A 145 0.19 19.25 -2.16
C ASP A 145 0.90 19.60 -3.48
N THR A 146 2.18 19.22 -3.57
CA THR A 146 2.95 19.25 -4.81
C THR A 146 2.80 17.93 -5.59
N ALA A 147 3.10 17.94 -6.89
CA ALA A 147 3.11 16.72 -7.69
C ALA A 147 4.11 15.65 -7.18
N VAL A 148 5.20 16.10 -6.53
CA VAL A 148 6.18 15.21 -5.89
C VAL A 148 5.57 14.53 -4.65
N GLU A 149 4.82 15.27 -3.84
CA GLU A 149 4.11 14.72 -2.68
C GLU A 149 3.01 13.75 -3.11
N TRP A 150 2.25 14.07 -4.16
CA TRP A 150 1.28 13.15 -4.76
C TRP A 150 1.96 11.85 -5.21
N TRP A 151 3.08 11.95 -5.93
CA TRP A 151 3.82 10.77 -6.39
C TRP A 151 4.35 9.93 -5.22
N ASN A 152 4.85 10.59 -4.17
CA ASN A 152 5.23 9.92 -2.92
C ASN A 152 4.03 9.24 -2.23
N ALA A 153 2.84 9.83 -2.30
CA ALA A 153 1.62 9.22 -1.80
C ALA A 153 1.26 7.94 -2.57
N GLN A 154 1.46 7.90 -3.90
CA GLN A 154 1.28 6.68 -4.70
C GLN A 154 2.27 5.58 -4.27
N ARG A 155 3.54 5.95 -4.01
CA ARG A 155 4.55 5.01 -3.49
C ARG A 155 4.13 4.41 -2.15
N MET A 156 3.75 5.26 -1.21
CA MET A 156 3.30 4.84 0.11
C MET A 156 2.00 4.04 0.05
N TRP A 157 1.11 4.35 -0.89
CA TRP A 157 -0.10 3.56 -1.13
C TRP A 157 0.23 2.12 -1.54
N LEU A 158 1.16 1.93 -2.48
CA LEU A 158 1.56 0.60 -2.92
C LEU A 158 2.22 -0.18 -1.78
N MET A 159 3.21 0.43 -1.11
CA MET A 159 3.95 -0.21 -0.02
C MET A 159 3.03 -0.63 1.14
N ARG A 160 2.10 0.23 1.55
CA ARG A 160 1.13 -0.11 2.63
C ARG A 160 0.22 -1.27 2.23
N ARG A 161 -0.27 -1.30 1.00
CA ARG A 161 -1.18 -2.35 0.51
C ARG A 161 -0.50 -3.71 0.40
N THR A 162 0.75 -3.74 -0.04
CA THR A 162 1.49 -5.00 -0.18
C THR A 162 2.06 -5.51 1.15
N THR A 163 2.22 -4.64 2.15
CA THR A 163 2.78 -5.02 3.46
C THR A 163 1.77 -4.91 4.60
N SER A 164 1.63 -3.73 5.19
CA SER A 164 0.78 -3.45 6.35
C SER A 164 -0.61 -4.05 6.22
N TYR A 165 -1.23 -3.91 5.05
CA TYR A 165 -2.62 -4.31 4.83
C TYR A 165 -2.71 -5.84 4.64
N LEU A 166 -1.73 -6.44 3.97
CA LEU A 166 -1.64 -7.90 3.84
C LEU A 166 -1.47 -8.55 5.21
N LEU A 167 -0.49 -8.09 5.99
CA LEU A 167 -0.22 -8.64 7.31
C LEU A 167 -1.40 -8.42 8.26
N ALA A 168 -2.03 -7.23 8.23
CA ALA A 168 -3.24 -6.98 8.98
C ALA A 168 -4.41 -7.90 8.57
N ALA A 169 -4.57 -8.19 7.28
CA ALA A 169 -5.60 -9.12 6.80
C ALA A 169 -5.34 -10.54 7.28
N ILE A 170 -4.10 -11.02 7.17
CA ILE A 170 -3.69 -12.35 7.63
C ILE A 170 -3.91 -12.48 9.14
N ASP A 171 -3.41 -11.51 9.93
CA ASP A 171 -3.50 -11.56 11.39
C ASP A 171 -4.96 -11.47 11.86
N THR A 172 -5.78 -10.61 11.24
CA THR A 172 -7.20 -10.47 11.60
C THR A 172 -8.00 -11.74 11.26
N ILE A 173 -7.82 -12.27 10.04
CA ILE A 173 -8.52 -13.49 9.61
C ILE A 173 -8.04 -14.69 10.44
N GLY A 174 -6.73 -14.83 10.66
CA GLY A 174 -6.14 -15.86 11.50
C GLY A 174 -6.67 -15.81 12.93
N GLY A 175 -6.78 -14.61 13.51
CA GLY A 175 -7.37 -14.39 14.82
C GLY A 175 -8.85 -14.78 14.88
N MET A 176 -9.64 -14.43 13.86
CA MET A 176 -11.04 -14.83 13.77
C MET A 176 -11.22 -16.35 13.62
N LEU A 177 -10.27 -17.04 12.99
CA LEU A 177 -10.26 -18.50 12.85
C LEU A 177 -9.65 -19.22 14.06
N GLY A 178 -9.15 -18.49 15.07
CA GLY A 178 -8.50 -19.07 16.25
C GLY A 178 -7.11 -19.64 15.99
N VAL A 179 -6.46 -19.25 14.88
CA VAL A 179 -5.14 -19.75 14.44
C VAL A 179 -3.99 -18.92 15.04
N SER A 180 -4.23 -17.66 15.38
CA SER A 180 -3.21 -16.73 15.89
C SER A 180 -3.75 -15.82 16.98
N GLU A 181 -2.96 -15.57 18.03
CA GLU A 181 -3.22 -14.46 18.95
C GLU A 181 -2.67 -13.16 18.34
N SER A 182 -3.50 -12.13 18.20
CA SER A 182 -3.08 -10.84 17.65
C SER A 182 -2.20 -10.10 18.66
N GLY A 183 -0.88 -10.12 18.44
CA GLY A 183 0.08 -9.35 19.23
C GLY A 183 0.10 -7.87 18.82
N PHE A 184 -0.02 -6.96 19.78
CA PHE A 184 0.09 -5.53 19.53
C PHE A 184 1.55 -5.12 19.34
N GLU A 185 1.94 -4.78 18.11
CA GLU A 185 3.30 -4.29 17.82
C GLU A 185 3.46 -2.80 18.18
N LEU A 186 4.33 -2.49 19.14
CA LEU A 186 4.64 -1.12 19.51
C LEU A 186 5.44 -0.41 18.41
N THR A 187 4.94 0.76 17.96
CA THR A 187 5.69 1.64 17.07
C THR A 187 6.73 2.40 17.90
N VAL A 188 7.98 1.93 17.90
CA VAL A 188 9.07 2.64 18.57
C VAL A 188 9.46 3.86 17.74
N LYS A 189 9.20 5.06 18.27
CA LYS A 189 9.65 6.34 17.69
C LYS A 189 11.06 6.65 18.18
N VAL A 190 12.08 6.02 17.61
CA VAL A 190 13.48 6.38 17.89
C VAL A 190 13.83 7.64 17.11
N ASP A 191 14.41 8.62 17.81
CA ASP A 191 14.88 9.87 17.21
C ASP A 191 16.37 9.74 16.88
N GLU A 192 16.67 9.09 15.77
CA GLU A 192 18.01 9.18 15.21
C GLU A 192 18.11 10.47 14.41
N SER A 193 18.95 11.40 14.86
CA SER A 193 19.19 12.69 14.19
C SER A 193 19.49 12.53 12.70
N GLN A 194 20.18 11.44 12.32
CA GLN A 194 20.50 11.09 10.93
C GLN A 194 19.25 10.72 10.10
N ALA A 195 18.31 9.95 10.67
CA ALA A 195 17.07 9.59 10.01
C ALA A 195 16.20 10.83 9.76
N LEU A 196 16.16 11.77 10.72
CA LEU A 196 15.46 13.05 10.56
C LEU A 196 16.09 13.92 9.44
N GLU A 197 17.41 13.96 9.33
CA GLU A 197 18.07 14.67 8.23
C GLU A 197 17.75 14.08 6.86
N ARG A 198 17.73 12.75 6.75
CA ARG A 198 17.34 12.05 5.51
C ARG A 198 15.89 12.32 5.16
N TYR A 199 15.00 12.27 6.14
CA TYR A 199 13.59 12.63 5.99
C TYR A 199 13.42 14.05 5.44
N LYS A 200 14.13 15.05 6.02
CA LYS A 200 14.10 16.45 5.54
C LYS A 200 14.59 16.60 4.10
N LYS A 201 15.46 15.71 3.63
CA LYS A 201 15.96 15.67 2.25
C LYS A 201 15.06 14.86 1.30
N GLY A 202 13.90 14.39 1.76
CA GLY A 202 12.98 13.57 0.97
C GLY A 202 13.50 12.14 0.69
N LYS A 203 14.50 11.68 1.46
CA LYS A 203 15.06 10.32 1.31
C LYS A 203 14.31 9.34 2.21
N MET A 204 13.91 8.23 1.63
CA MET A 204 13.19 7.17 2.34
C MET A 204 14.12 6.43 3.29
N GLU A 205 13.78 6.40 4.58
CA GLU A 205 14.56 5.68 5.59
C GLU A 205 14.05 4.24 5.72
N PHE A 206 14.90 3.29 5.29
CA PHE A 206 14.70 1.87 5.56
C PHE A 206 15.31 1.54 6.93
N GLY A 207 14.62 0.71 7.70
CA GLY A 207 15.00 0.36 9.07
C GLY A 207 15.73 -0.98 9.15
N PRO A 208 15.76 -1.60 10.35
CA PRO A 208 16.35 -2.93 10.54
C PRO A 208 15.60 -4.01 9.74
N ILE A 209 16.14 -5.23 9.74
CA ILE A 209 15.55 -6.38 9.07
C ILE A 209 14.09 -6.55 9.49
N SER A 210 13.18 -6.57 8.51
CA SER A 210 11.74 -6.71 8.72
C SER A 210 11.13 -7.51 7.56
N GLY A 211 10.14 -8.36 7.87
CA GLY A 211 9.37 -9.09 6.86
C GLY A 211 8.66 -8.16 5.87
N MET A 212 8.25 -6.96 6.31
CA MET A 212 7.66 -5.96 5.42
C MET A 212 8.66 -5.48 4.36
N PHE A 213 9.94 -5.29 4.74
CA PHE A 213 10.98 -4.91 3.79
C PHE A 213 11.34 -6.06 2.83
N VAL A 214 11.27 -7.31 3.28
CA VAL A 214 11.40 -8.47 2.40
C VAL A 214 10.30 -8.46 1.34
N ILE A 215 9.03 -8.25 1.72
CA ILE A 215 7.91 -8.19 0.76
C ILE A 215 8.11 -7.04 -0.26
N ILE A 216 8.43 -5.82 0.20
CA ILE A 216 8.66 -4.67 -0.68
C ILE A 216 9.80 -4.94 -1.66
N THR A 217 10.92 -5.46 -1.14
CA THR A 217 12.12 -5.75 -1.94
C THR A 217 11.85 -6.87 -2.95
N THR A 218 11.12 -7.93 -2.55
CA THR A 218 10.72 -9.02 -3.44
C THR A 218 9.84 -8.51 -4.57
N ILE A 219 8.81 -7.69 -4.29
CA ILE A 219 7.92 -7.15 -5.32
C ILE A 219 8.69 -6.25 -6.29
N ALA A 220 9.57 -5.38 -5.76
CA ALA A 220 10.37 -4.49 -6.58
C ALA A 220 11.33 -5.27 -7.51
N LEU A 221 12.07 -6.24 -6.97
CA LEU A 221 13.01 -7.06 -7.75
C LEU A 221 12.29 -7.98 -8.73
N PHE A 222 11.18 -8.60 -8.32
CA PHE A 222 10.36 -9.45 -9.17
C PHE A 222 9.88 -8.69 -10.41
N ASN A 223 9.29 -7.51 -10.23
CA ASN A 223 8.82 -6.69 -11.36
C ASN A 223 9.99 -6.21 -12.24
N LEU A 224 11.15 -5.90 -11.67
CA LEU A 224 12.34 -5.55 -12.44
C LEU A 224 12.84 -6.72 -13.30
N VAL A 225 12.89 -7.93 -12.73
CA VAL A 225 13.30 -9.15 -13.45
C VAL A 225 12.31 -9.49 -14.56
N CYS A 226 11.00 -9.46 -14.27
CA CYS A 226 9.96 -9.64 -15.28
C CYS A 226 10.07 -8.62 -16.42
N LEU A 227 10.36 -7.34 -16.10
CA LEU A 227 10.53 -6.31 -17.11
C LEU A 227 11.74 -6.59 -18.00
N VAL A 228 12.92 -6.86 -17.41
CA VAL A 228 14.16 -7.08 -18.16
C VAL A 228 14.07 -8.34 -19.03
N LEU A 229 13.63 -9.46 -18.46
CA LEU A 229 13.52 -10.72 -19.18
C LEU A 229 12.36 -10.71 -20.20
N GLY A 230 11.24 -10.07 -19.87
CA GLY A 230 10.11 -9.90 -20.79
C GLY A 230 10.46 -9.04 -22.00
N LEU A 231 11.18 -7.93 -21.80
CA LEU A 231 11.73 -7.13 -22.89
C LEU A 231 12.74 -7.93 -23.73
N GLY A 232 13.65 -8.67 -23.08
CA GLY A 232 14.58 -9.56 -23.77
C GLY A 232 13.87 -10.57 -24.66
N ARG A 233 12.81 -11.20 -24.17
CA ARG A 233 11.97 -12.13 -24.95
C ARG A 233 11.33 -11.45 -26.16
N VAL A 234 10.73 -10.26 -25.99
CA VAL A 234 10.08 -9.53 -27.10
C VAL A 234 11.12 -9.18 -28.19
N LEU A 235 12.29 -8.71 -27.78
CA LEU A 235 13.39 -8.41 -28.70
C LEU A 235 13.87 -9.64 -29.47
N LEU A 236 13.94 -10.81 -28.82
CA LEU A 236 14.43 -12.05 -29.43
C LEU A 236 13.40 -12.76 -30.32
N ARG A 237 12.08 -12.63 -30.07
CA ARG A 237 11.04 -13.46 -30.72
C ARG A 237 10.22 -12.76 -31.81
N GLY A 238 10.33 -11.45 -32.00
CA GLY A 238 9.52 -10.76 -33.02
C GLY A 238 9.61 -9.23 -33.06
N GLY A 239 10.53 -8.61 -32.30
CA GLY A 239 10.69 -7.16 -32.31
C GLY A 239 9.44 -6.41 -31.85
N ALA A 240 9.18 -5.24 -32.42
CA ALA A 240 8.07 -4.36 -32.01
C ALA A 240 6.68 -4.99 -32.19
N GLU A 241 6.50 -5.92 -33.13
CA GLU A 241 5.23 -6.61 -33.35
C GLU A 241 4.85 -7.52 -32.17
N GLY A 242 5.84 -8.12 -31.51
CA GLY A 242 5.63 -8.94 -30.31
C GLY A 242 5.22 -8.14 -29.07
N LEU A 243 5.40 -6.81 -29.07
CA LEU A 243 5.02 -5.94 -27.96
C LEU A 243 3.54 -5.56 -27.98
N GLY A 244 2.92 -5.48 -29.17
CA GLY A 244 1.51 -5.06 -29.34
C GLY A 244 0.53 -5.74 -28.38
N PRO A 245 0.45 -7.09 -28.36
CA PRO A 245 -0.46 -7.80 -27.46
C PRO A 245 -0.05 -7.73 -25.99
N LEU A 246 1.20 -7.36 -25.68
CA LEU A 246 1.73 -7.30 -24.32
C LEU A 246 1.87 -5.86 -23.80
N PHE A 247 1.43 -4.87 -24.58
CA PHE A 247 1.76 -3.46 -24.33
C PHE A 247 1.25 -2.95 -22.99
N LEU A 248 -0.03 -3.18 -22.67
CA LEU A 248 -0.64 -2.68 -21.44
C LEU A 248 -0.02 -3.29 -20.17
N GLN A 249 0.29 -4.59 -20.19
CA GLN A 249 1.00 -5.22 -19.08
C GLN A 249 2.46 -4.78 -18.98
N ALA A 250 3.13 -4.49 -20.11
CA ALA A 250 4.46 -3.89 -20.10
C ALA A 250 4.43 -2.49 -19.45
N VAL A 251 3.46 -1.64 -19.81
CA VAL A 251 3.27 -0.31 -19.19
C VAL A 251 3.01 -0.42 -17.70
N LEU A 252 2.15 -1.35 -17.27
CA LEU A 252 1.90 -1.59 -15.84
C LEU A 252 3.17 -2.07 -15.11
N CYS A 253 3.92 -3.00 -15.70
CA CYS A 253 5.18 -3.49 -15.15
C CYS A 253 6.20 -2.34 -15.00
N VAL A 254 6.35 -1.50 -16.03
CA VAL A 254 7.18 -0.28 -15.99
C VAL A 254 6.72 0.66 -14.88
N ALA A 255 5.42 0.92 -14.74
CA ALA A 255 4.89 1.79 -13.69
C ALA A 255 5.23 1.25 -12.29
N ILE A 256 5.14 -0.07 -12.07
CA ILE A 256 5.49 -0.72 -10.80
C ILE A 256 7.01 -0.67 -10.54
N VAL A 257 7.84 -0.77 -11.57
CA VAL A 257 9.29 -0.56 -11.42
C VAL A 257 9.58 0.88 -11.03
N VAL A 258 9.05 1.87 -11.77
CA VAL A 258 9.32 3.30 -11.53
C VAL A 258 8.83 3.76 -10.15
N ILE A 259 7.67 3.29 -9.70
CA ILE A 259 7.15 3.65 -8.37
C ILE A 259 8.05 3.10 -7.24
N ASN A 260 8.71 1.96 -7.46
CA ASN A 260 9.67 1.37 -6.52
C ASN A 260 11.11 1.92 -6.65
N ALA A 261 11.34 2.99 -7.40
CA ALA A 261 12.67 3.60 -7.55
C ALA A 261 13.46 3.80 -6.22
N PRO A 262 12.86 4.26 -5.10
CA PRO A 262 13.59 4.39 -3.83
C PRO A 262 14.10 3.07 -3.26
N VAL A 263 13.47 1.95 -3.60
CA VAL A 263 13.93 0.60 -3.20
C VAL A 263 15.20 0.25 -3.95
N TYR A 264 15.27 0.48 -5.26
CA TYR A 264 16.49 0.25 -6.04
C TYR A 264 17.63 1.19 -5.63
N GLU A 265 17.31 2.45 -5.33
CA GLU A 265 18.29 3.39 -4.77
C GLU A 265 18.86 2.85 -3.44
N ALA A 266 18.01 2.32 -2.56
CA ALA A 266 18.42 1.73 -1.30
C ALA A 266 19.19 0.40 -1.42
N LEU A 267 18.96 -0.37 -2.48
CA LEU A 267 19.65 -1.64 -2.74
C LEU A 267 21.01 -1.47 -3.42
N PHE A 268 21.09 -0.61 -4.44
CA PHE A 268 22.22 -0.58 -5.36
C PHE A 268 23.11 0.66 -5.24
N ILE A 269 22.56 1.78 -4.76
CA ILE A 269 23.25 3.08 -4.80
C ILE A 269 23.68 3.51 -3.39
N ARG A 270 22.78 3.40 -2.40
CA ARG A 270 23.03 3.90 -1.05
C ARG A 270 24.00 3.02 -0.27
N ARG A 271 24.90 3.68 0.46
CA ARG A 271 25.86 3.08 1.40
C ARG A 271 25.66 3.58 2.84
N ASP A 272 24.67 4.46 3.04
CA ASP A 272 24.35 5.03 4.35
C ASP A 272 23.48 4.08 5.19
N SER A 273 23.34 4.40 6.48
CA SER A 273 22.59 3.58 7.46
C SER A 273 21.09 3.47 7.20
N GLY A 274 20.54 4.27 6.28
CA GLY A 274 19.11 4.23 5.91
C GLY A 274 18.82 3.40 4.66
N GLY A 275 19.80 2.66 4.15
CA GLY A 275 19.64 1.69 3.06
C GLY A 275 19.01 0.37 3.52
N LEU A 276 18.79 -0.57 2.59
CA LEU A 276 18.23 -1.88 2.91
C LEU A 276 19.31 -2.84 3.44
N PRO A 277 19.05 -3.61 4.51
CA PRO A 277 20.00 -4.62 4.99
C PRO A 277 20.29 -5.68 3.92
N TYR A 278 21.56 -6.12 3.82
CA TYR A 278 21.98 -7.14 2.84
C TYR A 278 21.16 -8.43 2.95
N PHE A 279 20.86 -8.87 4.18
CA PHE A 279 20.05 -10.06 4.43
C PHE A 279 18.65 -9.99 3.80
N VAL A 280 18.00 -8.82 3.82
CA VAL A 280 16.70 -8.61 3.16
C VAL A 280 16.81 -8.87 1.66
N THR A 281 17.88 -8.37 1.05
CA THR A 281 18.15 -8.56 -0.39
C THR A 281 18.31 -10.04 -0.74
N LEU A 282 19.10 -10.77 0.06
CA LEU A 282 19.36 -12.20 -0.17
C LEU A 282 18.07 -13.03 -0.10
N VAL A 283 17.27 -12.82 0.95
CA VAL A 283 15.98 -13.51 1.10
C VAL A 283 15.01 -13.17 -0.04
N SER A 284 14.94 -11.88 -0.43
CA SER A 284 14.11 -11.46 -1.55
C SER A 284 14.53 -12.09 -2.88
N LEU A 285 15.82 -12.23 -3.15
CA LEU A 285 16.30 -12.91 -4.36
C LEU A 285 15.91 -14.41 -4.38
N CYS A 286 15.89 -15.09 -3.24
CA CYS A 286 15.38 -16.46 -3.16
C CYS A 286 13.90 -16.55 -3.57
N PHE A 287 13.06 -15.64 -3.05
CA PHE A 287 11.64 -15.59 -3.44
C PHE A 287 11.44 -15.23 -4.92
N VAL A 288 12.18 -14.24 -5.43
CA VAL A 288 12.13 -13.85 -6.85
C VAL A 288 12.51 -15.03 -7.75
N SER A 289 13.57 -15.74 -7.41
CA SER A 289 14.03 -16.92 -8.17
C SER A 289 12.95 -18.00 -8.21
N SER A 290 12.32 -18.29 -7.06
CA SER A 290 11.23 -19.27 -6.99
C SER A 290 10.02 -18.88 -7.82
N LEU A 291 9.62 -17.60 -7.81
CA LEU A 291 8.49 -17.09 -8.59
C LEU A 291 8.77 -17.09 -10.09
N CYS A 292 9.98 -16.67 -10.50
CA CYS A 292 10.35 -16.64 -11.92
C CYS A 292 10.53 -18.05 -12.51
N LEU A 293 11.00 -19.02 -11.74
CA LEU A 293 11.10 -20.43 -12.17
C LEU A 293 9.74 -21.04 -12.53
N GLN A 294 8.63 -20.54 -11.98
CA GLN A 294 7.29 -21.03 -12.32
C GLN A 294 6.75 -20.48 -13.65
N ALA A 295 7.41 -19.47 -14.24
CA ALA A 295 6.95 -18.78 -15.44
C ALA A 295 7.78 -19.02 -16.70
N ILE A 296 8.94 -19.67 -16.56
CA ILE A 296 9.85 -20.08 -17.63
C ILE A 296 9.62 -21.57 -17.91
#